data_AF-A0A8S2N3B9-F1
#
_entry.id   AF-A0A8S2N3B9-F1
#
_cell.length_a   1.000
_cell.length_b   1.000
_cell.length_c   1.000
_cell.angle_alpha   90.00
_cell.angle_beta   90.00
_cell.angle_gamma   90.00
#
_symmetry.space_group_name_H-M   'P 1'
#
loop_
_entity.id
_entity.type
_entity.pdbx_description
1 polymer ?
#
loop_
_entity_poly.entity_id
_entity_poly.type
_entity_poly.pdbx_seq_one_letter_code
_entity_poly.pdbx_strand_id
1 'polypeptide(L)'
;EPKEIPDESATIPSGWLEDEAPMIADPAAVQPVDWDDEIDGTWEAPRIDNPACKDIAGCGPWTAPMVPNPAYKGIWRAPLVDNPNYRGKWEPRKIPNPEYFEETHPYKLTPIGNLALELWSMVDSIVFDNFLITSDQSIAKQYADQIWYPKSVLEGQAISAASESVIDAIVKATKDRPWLWAVYLIAILLPIVILVVFCWSRKSPVKSTDGIKKKTDEVEPDSTEQQLSSGEHDEETEEIEIDEQQMKRNVTSTAGKDALENDDEGQAEEATATETSENTNQSSSPSASSKSRRRLRKE
;
A
#
# COMPACT_ATOMS: atom_id res chain seq x y z
N GLU A 1 -22.16 25.60 -30.95
CA GLU A 1 -21.89 26.54 -29.85
C GLU A 1 -20.67 26.12 -29.04
N PRO A 2 -19.85 27.07 -28.55
CA PRO A 2 -18.76 26.80 -27.61
C PRO A 2 -19.30 26.37 -26.24
N LYS A 3 -18.48 25.67 -25.47
CA LYS A 3 -18.81 25.20 -24.10
C LYS A 3 -19.03 26.36 -23.15
N GLU A 4 -18.27 27.43 -23.33
CA GLU A 4 -18.29 28.61 -22.49
C GLU A 4 -18.47 29.84 -23.37
N ILE A 5 -19.20 30.82 -22.86
CA ILE A 5 -19.41 32.14 -23.46
C ILE A 5 -18.99 33.21 -22.45
N PRO A 6 -18.53 34.39 -22.88
CA PRO A 6 -18.24 35.48 -21.96
C PRO A 6 -19.51 35.91 -21.22
N ASP A 7 -19.38 36.18 -19.92
CA ASP A 7 -20.48 36.68 -19.10
C ASP A 7 -20.77 38.17 -19.43
N GLU A 8 -21.88 38.41 -20.13
CA GLU A 8 -22.32 39.78 -20.47
C GLU A 8 -22.80 40.58 -19.25
N SER A 9 -23.08 39.92 -18.12
CA SER A 9 -23.49 40.59 -16.88
C SER A 9 -22.30 41.01 -16.00
N ALA A 10 -21.11 40.48 -16.28
CA ALA A 10 -19.91 40.85 -15.58
C ALA A 10 -19.45 42.25 -15.97
N THR A 11 -19.16 43.07 -14.98
CA THR A 11 -18.59 44.41 -15.16
C THR A 11 -17.20 44.45 -14.56
N ILE A 12 -16.35 45.32 -15.11
CA ILE A 12 -14.99 45.50 -14.60
C ILE A 12 -15.05 45.96 -13.13
N PRO A 13 -14.32 45.29 -12.21
CA PRO A 13 -14.29 45.71 -10.81
C PRO A 13 -13.74 47.13 -10.64
N SER A 14 -14.29 47.88 -9.68
CA SER A 14 -13.78 49.22 -9.36
C SER A 14 -12.33 49.14 -8.88
N GLY A 15 -11.42 49.83 -9.59
CA GLY A 15 -10.00 49.88 -9.26
C GLY A 15 -9.10 49.01 -10.16
N TRP A 16 -9.64 48.31 -11.15
CA TRP A 16 -8.81 47.54 -12.10
C TRP A 16 -7.86 48.44 -12.91
N LEU A 17 -6.58 48.04 -13.03
CA LEU A 17 -5.55 48.80 -13.76
C LEU A 17 -5.23 48.12 -15.10
N GLU A 18 -5.83 48.58 -16.20
CA GLU A 18 -5.64 47.97 -17.52
C GLU A 18 -4.25 48.20 -18.14
N ASP A 19 -3.63 49.35 -17.82
CA ASP A 19 -2.35 49.77 -18.39
C ASP A 19 -1.13 49.07 -17.75
N GLU A 20 -1.30 48.48 -16.57
CA GLU A 20 -0.22 47.83 -15.82
C GLU A 20 -0.19 46.32 -16.09
N ALA A 21 1.00 45.76 -16.33
CA ALA A 21 1.14 44.32 -16.52
C ALA A 21 0.89 43.58 -15.20
N PRO A 22 0.18 42.44 -15.22
CA PRO A 22 -0.06 41.63 -14.01
C PRO A 22 1.23 41.00 -13.47
N MET A 23 2.17 40.70 -14.37
CA MET A 23 3.45 40.08 -14.07
C MET A 23 4.58 40.96 -14.62
N ILE A 24 5.60 41.22 -13.81
CA ILE A 24 6.81 41.93 -14.19
C ILE A 24 8.03 41.01 -14.10
N ALA A 25 9.10 41.31 -14.82
CA ALA A 25 10.38 40.62 -14.65
C ALA A 25 10.93 40.90 -13.24
N ASP A 26 11.42 39.87 -12.55
CA ASP A 26 12.01 40.02 -11.23
C ASP A 26 13.25 40.94 -11.28
N PRO A 27 13.23 42.12 -10.63
CA PRO A 27 14.36 43.04 -10.64
C PRO A 27 15.56 42.52 -9.83
N ALA A 28 15.37 41.51 -8.97
CA ALA A 28 16.42 40.89 -8.18
C ALA A 28 17.05 39.68 -8.88
N ALA A 29 16.44 39.18 -9.96
CA ALA A 29 16.99 38.07 -10.72
C ALA A 29 18.22 38.51 -11.51
N VAL A 30 19.28 37.74 -11.40
CA VAL A 30 20.53 37.93 -12.15
C VAL A 30 20.79 36.65 -12.94
N GLN A 31 21.28 36.81 -14.16
CA GLN A 31 21.70 35.69 -15.00
C GLN A 31 22.75 34.85 -14.26
N PRO A 32 22.57 33.51 -14.16
CA PRO A 32 23.56 32.63 -13.59
C PRO A 32 24.90 32.71 -14.34
N VAL A 33 26.01 32.53 -13.62
CA VAL A 33 27.37 32.60 -14.20
C VAL A 33 27.63 31.50 -15.24
N ASP A 34 26.91 30.38 -15.14
CA ASP A 34 27.01 29.22 -16.03
C ASP A 34 25.96 29.24 -17.14
N TRP A 35 25.28 30.37 -17.38
CA TRP A 35 24.33 30.51 -18.48
C TRP A 35 25.06 30.83 -19.77
N ASP A 36 24.80 30.06 -20.83
CA ASP A 36 25.38 30.28 -22.14
C ASP A 36 24.28 30.68 -23.14
N ASP A 37 24.28 31.93 -23.61
CA ASP A 37 23.25 32.41 -24.54
C ASP A 37 23.26 31.67 -25.91
N GLU A 38 24.36 31.03 -26.30
CA GLU A 38 24.46 30.24 -27.54
C GLU A 38 23.81 28.85 -27.39
N ILE A 39 23.88 28.26 -26.19
CA ILE A 39 23.38 26.91 -25.90
C ILE A 39 21.99 26.95 -25.24
N ASP A 40 21.80 27.82 -24.25
CA ASP A 40 20.58 27.95 -23.43
C ASP A 40 19.60 29.00 -23.96
N GLY A 41 20.04 29.85 -24.89
CA GLY A 41 19.26 30.95 -25.47
C GLY A 41 19.33 32.24 -24.64
N THR A 42 18.70 33.32 -25.13
CA THR A 42 18.70 34.61 -24.42
C THR A 42 18.05 34.46 -23.04
N TRP A 43 18.79 34.81 -21.99
CA TRP A 43 18.27 34.75 -20.63
C TRP A 43 17.11 35.73 -20.41
N GLU A 44 15.98 35.21 -19.90
CA GLU A 44 14.83 36.00 -19.45
C GLU A 44 14.65 35.84 -17.95
N ALA A 45 14.51 36.96 -17.24
CA ALA A 45 14.26 36.93 -15.80
C ALA A 45 12.91 36.25 -15.49
N PRO A 46 12.82 35.47 -14.39
CA PRO A 46 11.55 34.94 -13.90
C PRO A 46 10.52 36.05 -13.74
N ARG A 47 9.27 35.76 -14.11
CA ARG A 47 8.16 36.69 -13.94
C ARG A 47 7.59 36.58 -12.52
N ILE A 48 7.45 37.71 -11.85
CA ILE A 48 6.84 37.85 -10.52
C ILE A 48 5.58 38.71 -10.60
N ASP A 49 4.67 38.51 -9.65
CA ASP A 49 3.46 39.33 -9.54
C ASP A 49 3.85 40.81 -9.35
N ASN A 50 3.23 41.70 -10.12
CA ASN A 50 3.49 43.12 -10.01
C ASN A 50 3.03 43.63 -8.63
N PRO A 51 3.92 44.22 -7.80
CA PRO A 51 3.55 44.69 -6.47
C PRO A 51 2.44 45.75 -6.49
N ALA A 52 2.29 46.51 -7.59
CA ALA A 52 1.19 47.46 -7.76
C ALA A 52 -0.19 46.79 -7.82
N CYS A 53 -0.25 45.50 -8.15
CA CYS A 53 -1.46 44.74 -8.36
C CYS A 53 -1.90 43.94 -7.12
N LYS A 54 -1.07 43.90 -6.07
CA LYS A 54 -1.31 43.09 -4.86
C LYS A 54 -2.42 43.64 -3.98
N ASP A 55 -2.54 44.96 -3.88
CA ASP A 55 -3.51 45.65 -3.01
C ASP A 55 -4.79 46.10 -3.76
N ILE A 56 -4.93 45.69 -5.03
CA ILE A 56 -5.97 46.16 -5.96
C ILE A 56 -6.71 44.95 -6.57
N ALA A 57 -7.89 45.17 -7.16
CA ALA A 57 -8.74 44.11 -7.71
C ALA A 57 -8.10 43.30 -8.86
N GLY A 58 -7.17 43.91 -9.63
CA GLY A 58 -6.44 43.24 -10.70
C GLY A 58 -5.79 44.22 -11.66
N CYS A 59 -4.92 43.68 -12.52
CA CYS A 59 -4.13 44.43 -13.50
C CYS A 59 -4.11 43.74 -14.86
N GLY A 60 -3.83 44.51 -15.90
CA GLY A 60 -3.72 44.08 -17.29
C GLY A 60 -5.06 44.17 -18.02
N PRO A 61 -5.12 43.78 -19.30
CA PRO A 61 -6.35 43.84 -20.07
C PRO A 61 -7.42 42.96 -19.41
N TRP A 62 -8.54 43.57 -18.99
CA TRP A 62 -9.63 42.83 -18.37
C TRP A 62 -10.36 41.99 -19.42
N THR A 63 -10.61 40.72 -19.09
CA THR A 63 -11.43 39.82 -19.88
C THR A 63 -12.61 39.35 -19.05
N ALA A 64 -13.82 39.44 -19.62
CA ALA A 64 -15.02 38.94 -18.94
C ALA A 64 -14.86 37.46 -18.57
N PRO A 65 -15.29 37.05 -17.36
CA PRO A 65 -15.23 35.67 -16.96
C PRO A 65 -16.08 34.81 -17.91
N MET A 66 -15.59 33.61 -18.19
CA MET A 66 -16.27 32.65 -19.05
C MET A 66 -17.33 31.90 -18.24
N VAL A 67 -18.58 31.91 -18.69
CA VAL A 67 -19.70 31.19 -18.07
C VAL A 67 -20.17 30.03 -18.95
N PRO A 68 -20.69 28.95 -18.36
CA PRO A 68 -21.18 27.81 -19.13
C PRO A 68 -22.31 28.26 -20.05
N ASN A 69 -22.19 27.92 -21.34
CA ASN A 69 -23.19 28.29 -22.33
C ASN A 69 -24.44 27.39 -22.19
N PRO A 70 -25.63 27.93 -21.86
CA PRO A 70 -26.85 27.12 -21.73
C PRO A 70 -27.27 26.42 -23.03
N ALA A 71 -26.81 26.92 -24.18
CA ALA A 71 -27.08 26.33 -25.49
C ALA A 71 -26.07 25.23 -25.90
N TYR A 72 -25.03 24.98 -25.10
CA TYR A 72 -24.04 23.96 -25.39
C TYR A 72 -24.60 22.55 -25.12
N LYS A 73 -24.76 21.76 -26.20
CA LYS A 73 -25.30 20.39 -26.15
C LYS A 73 -24.22 19.31 -26.17
N GLY A 74 -22.94 19.68 -26.04
CA GLY A 74 -21.83 18.77 -26.25
C GLY A 74 -21.54 18.50 -27.72
N ILE A 75 -20.50 17.71 -27.98
CA ILE A 75 -20.22 17.20 -29.32
C ILE A 75 -21.24 16.12 -29.62
N TRP A 76 -22.00 16.28 -30.71
CA TRP A 76 -22.94 15.24 -31.12
C TRP A 76 -22.19 13.93 -31.40
N ARG A 77 -22.63 12.85 -30.75
CA ARG A 77 -22.15 11.49 -31.00
C ARG A 77 -23.33 10.68 -31.51
N ALA A 78 -23.13 9.97 -32.62
CA ALA A 78 -24.11 9.02 -33.11
C ALA A 78 -24.35 7.93 -32.05
N PRO A 79 -25.59 7.42 -31.88
CA PRO A 79 -25.84 6.28 -31.01
C PRO A 79 -25.01 5.08 -31.48
N LEU A 80 -24.38 4.39 -30.54
CA LEU A 80 -23.65 3.16 -30.83
C LEU A 80 -24.66 2.07 -31.18
N VAL A 81 -24.42 1.35 -32.29
CA VAL A 81 -25.23 0.22 -32.74
C VAL A 81 -24.34 -1.00 -32.71
N ASP A 82 -24.82 -2.08 -32.09
CA ASP A 82 -24.09 -3.34 -32.05
C ASP A 82 -23.81 -3.86 -33.47
N ASN A 83 -22.55 -4.15 -33.74
CA ASN A 83 -22.14 -4.68 -35.03
C ASN A 83 -22.60 -6.14 -35.15
N PRO A 84 -23.56 -6.49 -36.04
CA PRO A 84 -24.04 -7.86 -36.19
C PRO A 84 -22.97 -8.84 -36.67
N ASN A 85 -21.84 -8.34 -37.18
CA ASN A 85 -20.70 -9.14 -37.62
C ASN A 85 -19.62 -9.29 -36.53
N TYR A 86 -19.79 -8.72 -35.33
CA TYR A 86 -18.83 -8.87 -34.26
C TYR A 86 -18.85 -10.30 -33.73
N ARG A 87 -17.73 -11.03 -33.87
CA ARG A 87 -17.60 -12.44 -33.48
C ARG A 87 -16.93 -12.60 -32.10
N GLY A 88 -16.95 -11.55 -31.29
CA GLY A 88 -16.17 -11.47 -30.06
C GLY A 88 -14.71 -11.05 -30.34
N LYS A 89 -13.97 -10.84 -29.26
CA LYS A 89 -12.54 -10.56 -29.32
C LYS A 89 -11.83 -11.79 -29.86
N TRP A 90 -11.03 -11.62 -30.90
CA TRP A 90 -10.25 -12.72 -31.43
C TRP A 90 -9.26 -13.22 -30.37
N GLU A 91 -9.22 -14.54 -30.16
CA GLU A 91 -8.23 -15.19 -29.32
C GLU A 91 -7.51 -16.29 -30.12
N PRO A 92 -6.19 -16.47 -29.90
CA PRO A 92 -5.46 -17.55 -30.54
C PRO A 92 -6.00 -18.91 -30.09
N ARG A 93 -6.02 -19.88 -31.00
CA ARG A 93 -6.42 -21.25 -30.66
C ARG A 93 -5.41 -21.85 -29.68
N LYS A 94 -5.90 -22.41 -28.57
CA LYS A 94 -5.08 -23.19 -27.64
C LYS A 94 -4.66 -24.50 -28.32
N ILE A 95 -3.36 -24.64 -28.58
CA ILE A 95 -2.74 -25.85 -29.15
C ILE A 95 -2.12 -26.63 -27.97
N PRO A 96 -2.29 -27.97 -27.90
CA PRO A 96 -1.68 -28.75 -26.83
C PRO A 96 -0.15 -28.60 -26.86
N ASN A 97 0.45 -28.39 -25.69
CA ASN A 97 1.90 -28.25 -25.55
C ASN A 97 2.58 -29.64 -25.61
N PRO A 98 3.42 -29.93 -26.62
CA PRO A 98 4.15 -31.20 -26.70
C PRO A 98 5.18 -31.36 -25.58
N GLU A 99 5.68 -30.26 -25.02
CA GLU A 99 6.65 -30.23 -23.91
C GLU A 99 5.96 -30.11 -22.54
N TYR A 100 4.67 -30.47 -22.45
CA TYR A 100 4.00 -30.50 -21.15
C TYR A 100 4.65 -31.57 -20.28
N PHE A 101 5.15 -31.17 -19.12
CA PHE A 101 5.61 -32.08 -18.08
C PHE A 101 4.94 -31.71 -16.77
N GLU A 102 4.63 -32.73 -15.98
CA GLU A 102 4.12 -32.60 -14.63
C GLU A 102 5.19 -33.08 -13.66
N GLU A 103 5.75 -32.17 -12.87
CA GLU A 103 6.73 -32.51 -11.84
C GLU A 103 6.00 -32.90 -10.56
N THR A 104 6.08 -34.19 -10.20
CA THR A 104 5.38 -34.75 -9.04
C THR A 104 6.15 -34.52 -7.73
N HIS A 105 7.46 -34.29 -7.80
CA HIS A 105 8.33 -34.20 -6.62
C HIS A 105 9.31 -33.02 -6.69
N PRO A 106 8.82 -31.77 -6.75
CA PRO A 106 9.67 -30.58 -6.90
C PRO A 106 10.67 -30.36 -5.74
N TYR A 107 10.46 -31.03 -4.59
CA TYR A 107 11.36 -30.97 -3.44
C TYR A 107 12.62 -31.85 -3.59
N LYS A 108 12.67 -32.77 -4.57
CA LYS A 108 13.82 -33.64 -4.83
C LYS A 108 14.86 -32.91 -5.69
N LEU A 109 15.56 -31.97 -5.06
CA LEU A 109 16.60 -31.20 -5.70
C LEU A 109 17.85 -32.06 -5.98
N THR A 110 18.69 -31.58 -6.90
CA THR A 110 20.03 -32.14 -7.09
C THR A 110 20.87 -31.97 -5.81
N PRO A 111 21.85 -32.86 -5.53
CA PRO A 111 22.65 -32.77 -4.32
C PRO A 111 23.33 -31.41 -4.15
N ILE A 112 23.07 -30.74 -3.03
CA ILE A 112 23.65 -29.44 -2.68
C ILE A 112 24.94 -29.68 -1.89
N GLY A 113 26.06 -29.16 -2.37
CA GLY A 113 27.38 -29.32 -1.72
C GLY A 113 27.97 -28.06 -1.10
N ASN A 114 27.47 -26.88 -1.48
CA ASN A 114 28.05 -25.60 -1.07
C ASN A 114 26.96 -24.66 -0.56
N LEU A 115 27.30 -23.87 0.46
CA LEU A 115 26.53 -22.74 0.94
C LEU A 115 27.25 -21.45 0.52
N ALA A 116 26.57 -20.58 -0.22
CA ALA A 116 27.10 -19.30 -0.66
C ALA A 116 26.12 -18.18 -0.30
N LEU A 117 26.67 -17.02 0.05
CA LEU A 117 25.91 -15.80 0.28
C LEU A 117 26.17 -14.84 -0.88
N GLU A 118 25.17 -14.64 -1.73
CA GLU A 118 25.18 -13.64 -2.78
C GLU A 118 24.14 -12.56 -2.43
N LEU A 119 24.60 -11.35 -2.13
CA LEU A 119 23.73 -10.23 -1.76
C LEU A 119 24.23 -8.90 -2.32
N TRP A 120 23.28 -8.02 -2.62
CA TRP A 120 23.52 -6.61 -2.89
C TRP A 120 23.01 -5.79 -1.70
N SER A 121 23.87 -5.00 -1.07
CA SER A 121 23.51 -4.15 0.06
C SER A 121 24.13 -2.77 -0.08
N MET A 122 23.36 -1.76 0.30
CA MET A 122 23.81 -0.37 0.47
C MET A 122 24.28 -0.07 1.91
N VAL A 123 24.01 -0.99 2.83
CA VAL A 123 24.33 -0.88 4.26
C VAL A 123 25.44 -1.86 4.60
N ASP A 124 26.42 -1.38 5.38
CA ASP A 124 27.52 -2.18 5.90
C ASP A 124 27.14 -2.89 7.21
N SER A 125 28.04 -3.71 7.73
CA SER A 125 27.90 -4.36 9.06
C SER A 125 26.75 -5.36 9.21
N ILE A 126 26.39 -6.08 8.14
CA ILE A 126 25.48 -7.24 8.22
C ILE A 126 26.28 -8.45 8.73
N VAL A 127 25.86 -9.01 9.85
CA VAL A 127 26.49 -10.21 10.44
C VAL A 127 25.61 -11.42 10.18
N PHE A 128 26.19 -12.44 9.55
CA PHE A 128 25.58 -13.76 9.42
C PHE A 128 26.31 -14.75 10.32
N ASP A 129 25.55 -15.51 11.11
CA ASP A 129 26.07 -16.52 12.02
C ASP A 129 25.07 -17.70 12.10
N ASN A 130 25.54 -18.82 12.65
CA ASN A 130 24.73 -20.00 13.00
C ASN A 130 24.11 -20.71 11.79
N PHE A 131 24.88 -20.91 10.71
CA PHE A 131 24.45 -21.72 9.57
C PHE A 131 24.30 -23.19 9.97
N LEU A 132 23.08 -23.72 9.81
CA LEU A 132 22.76 -25.13 10.01
C LEU A 132 22.07 -25.69 8.75
N ILE A 133 22.58 -26.82 8.25
CA ILE A 133 21.97 -27.57 7.15
C ILE A 133 21.66 -28.97 7.68
N THR A 134 20.38 -29.31 7.79
CA THR A 134 19.91 -30.61 8.31
C THR A 134 18.61 -31.02 7.61
N SER A 135 18.37 -32.32 7.52
CA SER A 135 17.10 -32.90 7.07
C SER A 135 16.09 -33.09 8.19
N ASP A 136 16.54 -33.01 9.45
CA ASP A 136 15.71 -33.27 10.63
C ASP A 136 15.30 -31.97 11.32
N GLN A 137 13.98 -31.76 11.41
CA GLN A 137 13.38 -30.62 12.07
C GLN A 137 13.68 -30.58 13.57
N SER A 138 13.77 -31.74 14.23
CA SER A 138 14.01 -31.83 15.68
C SER A 138 15.39 -31.27 16.03
N ILE A 139 16.42 -31.60 15.24
CA ILE A 139 17.78 -31.09 15.39
C ILE A 139 17.81 -29.57 15.15
N ALA A 140 17.11 -29.09 14.12
CA ALA A 140 17.04 -27.67 13.83
C ALA A 140 16.42 -26.88 14.99
N LYS A 141 15.36 -27.41 15.60
CA LYS A 141 14.71 -26.80 16.76
C LYS A 141 15.63 -26.77 17.98
N GLN A 142 16.25 -27.90 18.32
CA GLN A 142 17.19 -27.97 19.44
C GLN A 142 18.37 -27.00 19.27
N TYR A 143 18.92 -26.88 18.05
CA TYR A 143 20.00 -25.95 17.75
C TYR A 143 19.56 -24.48 17.93
N ALA A 144 18.36 -24.13 17.45
CA ALA A 144 17.80 -22.79 17.63
C ALA A 144 17.54 -22.45 19.11
N ASP A 145 17.00 -23.40 19.88
CA ASP A 145 16.71 -23.24 21.31
C ASP A 145 17.99 -23.07 22.14
N GLN A 146 19.10 -23.70 21.73
CA GLN A 146 20.38 -23.60 22.43
C GLN A 146 21.17 -22.34 22.07
N ILE A 147 21.08 -21.86 20.83
CA ILE A 147 21.99 -20.83 20.32
C ILE A 147 21.27 -19.51 20.05
N TRP A 148 20.29 -19.52 19.15
CA TRP A 148 19.64 -18.29 18.71
C TRP A 148 18.73 -17.72 19.79
N TYR A 149 17.92 -18.56 20.45
CA TYR A 149 16.93 -18.09 21.42
C TYR A 149 17.56 -17.41 22.66
N PRO A 150 18.60 -17.95 23.30
CA PRO A 150 19.26 -17.27 24.41
C PRO A 150 19.93 -15.97 23.97
N LYS A 151 20.55 -15.97 22.77
CA LYS A 151 21.22 -14.80 22.20
C LYS A 151 20.22 -13.69 21.89
N SER A 152 19.10 -13.99 21.24
CA SER A 152 18.09 -13.01 20.83
C SER A 152 17.41 -12.33 22.02
N VAL A 153 17.21 -13.04 23.13
CA VAL A 153 16.68 -12.45 24.37
C VAL A 153 17.68 -11.45 24.95
N LEU A 154 18.97 -11.79 25.01
CA LEU A 154 20.01 -10.89 25.53
C LEU A 154 20.23 -9.68 24.61
N GLU A 155 20.27 -9.91 23.30
CA GLU A 155 20.37 -8.83 22.30
C GLU A 155 19.16 -7.90 22.36
N GLY A 156 17.95 -8.44 22.47
CA GLY A 156 16.73 -7.65 22.62
C GLY A 156 16.73 -6.79 23.88
N GLN A 157 17.22 -7.33 25.00
CA GLN A 157 17.41 -6.57 26.23
C GLN A 157 18.48 -5.49 26.10
N ALA A 158 19.62 -5.81 25.47
CA ALA A 158 20.71 -4.86 25.26
C ALA A 158 20.28 -3.71 24.33
N ILE A 159 19.54 -4.02 23.26
CA ILE A 159 18.97 -3.02 22.33
C ILE A 159 17.96 -2.15 23.08
N SER A 160 17.05 -2.74 23.85
CA SER A 160 16.05 -2.00 24.64
C SER A 160 16.69 -1.11 25.70
N ALA A 161 17.80 -1.54 26.31
CA ALA A 161 18.55 -0.76 27.29
C ALA A 161 19.43 0.32 26.63
N ALA A 162 19.92 0.09 25.41
CA ALA A 162 20.69 1.05 24.64
C ALA A 162 19.80 2.13 24.00
N SER A 163 18.55 1.80 23.67
CA SER A 163 17.54 2.80 23.34
C SER A 163 17.08 3.49 24.61
N GLU A 164 17.72 4.62 24.97
CA GLU A 164 17.21 5.47 26.04
C GLU A 164 15.78 5.91 25.68
N SER A 165 14.79 5.27 26.30
CA SER A 165 13.40 5.70 26.15
C SER A 165 13.23 7.08 26.76
N VAL A 166 12.33 7.91 26.21
CA VAL A 166 11.96 9.20 26.81
C VAL A 166 11.52 9.03 28.27
N ILE A 167 10.92 7.88 28.59
CA ILE A 167 10.54 7.51 29.96
C ILE A 167 11.78 7.29 30.83
N ASP A 168 12.81 6.62 30.32
CA ASP A 168 14.07 6.40 31.06
C ASP A 168 14.80 7.72 31.31
N ALA A 169 14.75 8.66 30.35
CA ALA A 169 15.25 10.02 30.54
C ALA A 169 14.48 10.79 31.64
N ILE A 170 13.14 10.68 31.64
CA ILE A 170 12.29 11.29 32.69
C ILE A 170 12.59 10.65 34.05
N VAL A 171 12.65 9.33 34.14
CA VAL A 171 12.93 8.61 35.39
C VAL A 171 14.33 8.95 35.91
N LYS A 172 15.33 9.05 35.03
CA LYS A 172 16.70 9.47 35.37
C LYS A 172 16.74 10.92 35.88
N ALA A 173 16.08 11.85 35.19
CA ALA A 173 15.96 13.24 35.64
C ALA A 173 15.24 13.36 36.99
N THR A 174 14.28 12.47 37.26
CA THR A 174 13.51 12.46 38.51
C THR A 174 14.26 11.84 39.69
N LYS A 175 15.20 10.91 39.44
CA LYS A 175 16.12 10.40 40.48
C LYS A 175 17.03 11.48 41.04
N ASP A 176 17.51 12.39 40.18
CA ASP A 176 18.39 13.50 40.59
C ASP A 176 17.60 14.63 41.29
N ARG A 177 16.30 14.75 41.00
CA ARG A 177 15.42 15.82 41.49
C ARG A 177 14.03 15.28 41.86
N PRO A 178 13.84 14.80 43.10
CA PRO A 178 12.59 14.16 43.50
C PRO A 178 11.36 15.08 43.45
N TRP A 179 11.54 16.41 43.48
CA TRP A 179 10.44 17.38 43.34
C TRP A 179 9.81 17.40 41.94
N LEU A 180 10.49 16.88 40.91
CA LEU A 180 9.95 16.79 39.56
C LEU A 180 8.71 15.87 39.50
N TRP A 181 8.59 14.86 40.38
CA TRP A 181 7.35 14.08 40.51
C TRP A 181 6.13 14.96 40.81
N ALA A 182 6.28 15.95 41.70
CA ALA A 182 5.19 16.86 42.03
C ALA A 182 4.82 17.75 40.83
N VAL A 183 5.82 18.21 40.06
CA VAL A 183 5.58 18.99 38.84
C VAL A 183 4.89 18.17 37.77
N TYR A 184 5.31 16.93 37.54
CA TYR A 184 4.66 16.02 36.58
C TYR A 184 3.23 15.69 37.01
N LEU A 185 3.00 15.43 38.30
CA LEU A 185 1.65 15.23 38.82
C LEU A 185 0.76 16.45 38.60
N ILE A 186 1.27 17.67 38.81
CA ILE A 186 0.53 18.90 38.54
C ILE A 186 0.28 19.07 37.03
N ALA A 187 1.28 18.82 36.19
CA ALA A 187 1.18 18.94 34.74
C ALA A 187 0.19 17.94 34.12
N ILE A 188 -0.03 16.78 34.74
CA ILE A 188 -1.01 15.77 34.31
C ILE A 188 -2.38 16.04 34.95
N LEU A 189 -2.45 16.39 36.23
CA LEU A 189 -3.72 16.63 36.93
C LEU A 189 -4.41 17.92 36.47
N LEU A 190 -3.67 18.97 36.15
CA LEU A 190 -4.22 20.25 35.69
C LEU A 190 -5.06 20.09 34.41
N PRO A 191 -4.59 19.45 33.32
CA PRO A 191 -5.42 19.24 32.14
C PRO A 191 -6.57 18.26 32.39
N ILE A 192 -6.39 17.22 33.23
CA ILE A 192 -7.49 16.30 33.58
C ILE A 192 -8.60 17.03 34.34
N VAL A 193 -8.25 17.89 35.31
CA VAL A 193 -9.21 18.69 36.07
C VAL A 193 -9.90 19.70 35.16
N ILE A 194 -9.17 20.36 34.24
CA ILE A 194 -9.78 21.24 33.24
C ILE A 194 -10.75 20.47 32.35
N LEU A 195 -10.39 19.27 31.90
CA LEU A 195 -11.23 18.44 31.04
C LEU A 195 -12.48 17.95 31.80
N VAL A 196 -12.33 17.53 33.05
CA VAL A 196 -13.45 17.13 33.92
C VAL A 196 -14.37 18.31 34.23
N VAL A 197 -13.83 19.48 34.54
CA VAL A 197 -14.63 20.71 34.73
C VAL A 197 -15.33 21.09 33.43
N PHE A 198 -14.65 21.04 32.29
CA PHE A 198 -15.25 21.40 31.00
C PHE A 198 -16.30 20.38 30.53
N CYS A 199 -16.09 19.08 30.80
CA CYS A 199 -17.03 18.01 30.44
C CYS A 199 -18.17 17.83 31.46
N TRP A 200 -18.03 18.22 32.73
CA TRP A 200 -19.10 18.10 33.73
C TRP A 200 -19.80 19.42 34.08
N SER A 201 -19.29 20.57 33.64
CA SER A 201 -19.98 21.87 33.80
C SER A 201 -21.07 22.14 32.75
N ARG A 202 -21.38 21.19 31.86
CA ARG A 202 -22.62 21.22 31.07
C ARG A 202 -23.60 20.14 31.54
N LYS A 203 -24.31 20.44 32.63
CA LYS A 203 -25.63 19.86 32.91
C LYS A 203 -26.66 20.99 32.89
N SER A 204 -27.27 21.23 31.74
CA SER A 204 -28.56 21.94 31.68
C SER A 204 -29.66 20.97 32.15
N PRO A 205 -30.60 21.40 33.01
CA PRO A 205 -31.73 20.56 33.39
C PRO A 205 -32.75 20.50 32.25
N VAL A 206 -32.82 19.35 31.58
CA VAL A 206 -33.97 19.03 30.71
C VAL A 206 -35.13 18.59 31.60
N LYS A 207 -36.26 19.31 31.54
CA LYS A 207 -37.56 18.81 32.02
C LYS A 207 -38.03 17.72 31.05
N SER A 208 -38.06 16.46 31.49
CA SER A 208 -38.82 15.40 30.82
C SER A 208 -40.01 15.00 31.68
N THR A 209 -41.15 14.93 30.99
CA THR A 209 -42.49 14.58 31.41
C THR A 209 -42.60 13.13 31.92
N ASP A 210 -43.68 12.88 32.64
CA ASP A 210 -44.11 11.64 33.29
C ASP A 210 -43.83 10.33 32.53
N GLY A 211 -43.46 9.30 33.29
CA GLY A 211 -43.30 7.93 32.81
C GLY A 211 -43.01 6.94 33.95
N ILE A 212 -44.09 6.34 34.45
CA ILE A 212 -44.19 5.41 35.57
C ILE A 212 -43.21 4.22 35.47
N LYS A 213 -42.56 3.88 36.59
CA LYS A 213 -41.80 2.63 36.80
C LYS A 213 -42.76 1.43 36.85
N LYS A 214 -42.39 0.29 36.22
CA LYS A 214 -42.34 -1.05 36.85
C LYS A 214 -41.95 -2.19 35.87
N LYS A 215 -40.87 -2.89 36.25
CA LYS A 215 -40.66 -4.36 36.30
C LYS A 215 -40.65 -5.22 35.02
N THR A 216 -39.46 -5.76 34.73
CA THR A 216 -39.08 -7.18 34.45
C THR A 216 -39.97 -8.08 33.58
N ASP A 217 -39.33 -8.57 32.51
CA ASP A 217 -39.20 -9.96 32.01
C ASP A 217 -40.43 -10.65 31.40
N GLU A 218 -40.41 -10.85 30.07
CA GLU A 218 -40.79 -12.11 29.40
C GLU A 218 -40.25 -12.15 27.95
N VAL A 219 -39.75 -13.31 27.52
CA VAL A 219 -39.28 -13.61 26.15
C VAL A 219 -40.43 -14.24 25.38
N GLU A 220 -40.79 -13.69 24.22
CA GLU A 220 -41.73 -14.33 23.28
C GLU A 220 -41.34 -14.07 21.80
N PRO A 221 -41.79 -14.92 20.87
CA PRO A 221 -40.90 -15.60 19.94
C PRO A 221 -40.98 -15.10 18.49
N ASP A 222 -39.99 -15.56 17.75
CA ASP A 222 -39.81 -15.49 16.30
C ASP A 222 -41.12 -15.77 15.54
N SER A 223 -41.47 -14.88 14.61
CA SER A 223 -42.59 -15.05 13.68
C SER A 223 -42.12 -14.74 12.27
N THR A 224 -42.01 -15.82 11.50
CA THR A 224 -41.68 -15.95 10.10
C THR A 224 -42.61 -15.16 9.17
N GLU A 225 -41.98 -14.61 8.11
CA GLU A 225 -42.50 -14.24 6.79
C GLU A 225 -43.72 -13.32 6.69
N GLN A 226 -43.51 -12.14 6.06
CA GLN A 226 -44.18 -11.86 4.78
C GLN A 226 -43.53 -10.69 4.02
N GLN A 227 -43.16 -11.03 2.78
CA GLN A 227 -43.39 -10.26 1.55
C GLN A 227 -42.36 -9.20 1.13
N LEU A 228 -41.41 -9.69 0.32
CA LEU A 228 -40.69 -8.95 -0.71
C LEU A 228 -41.66 -8.19 -1.63
N SER A 229 -41.48 -6.87 -1.77
CA SER A 229 -41.82 -6.16 -3.00
C SER A 229 -40.84 -5.04 -3.28
N SER A 230 -40.17 -5.17 -4.43
CA SER A 230 -39.78 -4.13 -5.40
C SER A 230 -38.95 -2.93 -4.94
N GLY A 231 -37.77 -2.78 -5.55
CA GLY A 231 -37.10 -1.49 -5.68
C GLY A 231 -35.62 -1.60 -5.98
N GLU A 232 -35.24 -2.14 -7.15
CA GLU A 232 -33.91 -1.92 -7.72
C GLU A 232 -33.74 -0.43 -8.04
N HIS A 233 -32.66 0.16 -7.52
CA HIS A 233 -32.10 1.40 -8.03
C HIS A 233 -30.67 1.11 -8.44
N ASP A 234 -30.46 1.17 -9.75
CA ASP A 234 -29.15 1.17 -10.40
C ASP A 234 -28.46 2.51 -10.09
N GLU A 235 -27.26 2.46 -9.52
CA GLU A 235 -26.28 3.55 -9.60
C GLU A 235 -25.00 3.04 -10.25
N GLU A 236 -24.50 3.89 -11.14
CA GLU A 236 -23.47 3.70 -12.14
C GLU A 236 -22.11 3.33 -11.52
N THR A 237 -21.43 2.37 -12.14
CA THR A 237 -20.04 2.03 -11.85
C THR A 237 -19.11 3.00 -12.58
N GLU A 238 -18.43 3.87 -11.83
CA GLU A 238 -17.18 4.52 -12.28
C GLU A 238 -16.02 3.52 -12.11
N GLU A 239 -15.35 3.20 -13.21
CA GLU A 239 -14.09 2.46 -13.21
C GLU A 239 -12.97 3.35 -12.66
N ILE A 240 -12.42 2.98 -11.49
CA ILE A 240 -11.10 3.43 -11.03
C ILE A 240 -10.23 2.18 -10.91
N GLU A 241 -9.27 2.02 -11.83
CA GLU A 241 -8.17 1.08 -11.70
C GLU A 241 -7.32 1.44 -10.47
N ILE A 242 -7.32 0.58 -9.44
CA ILE A 242 -6.30 0.58 -8.39
C ILE A 242 -5.80 -0.85 -8.20
N ASP A 243 -4.48 -0.96 -8.34
CA ASP A 243 -3.59 -2.10 -8.30
C ASP A 243 -3.73 -2.99 -7.03
N GLU A 244 -4.09 -4.26 -7.22
CA GLU A 244 -4.19 -5.30 -6.18
C GLU A 244 -2.81 -5.77 -5.69
N GLN A 245 -2.09 -4.98 -4.86
CA GLN A 245 -0.95 -5.51 -4.09
C GLN A 245 -0.82 -5.04 -2.63
N GLN A 246 -1.82 -4.37 -2.05
CA GLN A 246 -1.74 -3.93 -0.65
C GLN A 246 -2.99 -4.23 0.20
N MET A 247 -3.40 -5.49 0.30
CA MET A 247 -4.31 -5.89 1.40
C MET A 247 -4.15 -7.36 1.84
N LYS A 248 -2.93 -7.77 2.19
CA LYS A 248 -2.67 -8.97 3.02
C LYS A 248 -1.49 -8.77 3.96
N ARG A 249 -1.46 -7.66 4.69
CA ARG A 249 -0.61 -7.49 5.88
C ARG A 249 -1.33 -6.53 6.81
N ASN A 250 -2.16 -7.07 7.69
CA ASN A 250 -2.51 -6.51 9.01
C ASN A 250 -3.66 -7.28 9.67
N VAL A 251 -3.60 -8.62 9.77
CA VAL A 251 -4.28 -9.37 10.83
C VAL A 251 -3.50 -10.65 11.11
N THR A 252 -2.46 -10.57 11.94
CA THR A 252 -2.12 -11.57 12.98
C THR A 252 -0.89 -11.12 13.75
N SER A 253 -1.12 -10.37 14.82
CA SER A 253 -0.15 -10.14 15.88
C SER A 253 -0.93 -10.07 17.18
N THR A 254 -1.36 -11.22 17.68
CA THR A 254 -1.69 -11.41 19.10
C THR A 254 -1.63 -12.89 19.45
N ALA A 255 -0.71 -13.20 20.37
CA ALA A 255 -0.76 -14.27 21.37
C ALA A 255 -0.77 -15.73 20.90
N GLY A 256 0.35 -16.42 21.15
CA GLY A 256 0.41 -17.89 21.25
C GLY A 256 1.18 -18.27 22.51
N LYS A 257 0.44 -18.50 23.59
CA LYS A 257 0.91 -19.14 24.83
C LYS A 257 1.00 -20.65 24.64
N ASP A 258 1.92 -21.23 25.40
CA ASP A 258 2.17 -22.65 25.65
C ASP A 258 0.95 -23.58 25.65
N ALA A 259 1.10 -24.77 25.07
CA ALA A 259 0.77 -26.06 25.71
C ALA A 259 1.26 -27.25 24.88
N LEU A 260 1.88 -28.19 25.61
CA LEU A 260 2.21 -29.55 25.22
C LEU A 260 0.99 -30.34 24.71
N GLU A 261 1.22 -31.28 23.78
CA GLU A 261 0.91 -32.69 24.03
C GLU A 261 1.68 -33.59 23.05
N ASN A 262 2.32 -34.61 23.62
CA ASN A 262 2.93 -35.74 22.92
C ASN A 262 1.82 -36.65 22.37
N ASP A 263 2.14 -37.44 21.35
CA ASP A 263 1.95 -38.89 21.45
C ASP A 263 2.82 -39.64 20.42
N ASP A 264 3.47 -40.66 21.00
CA ASP A 264 4.26 -41.78 20.50
C ASP A 264 3.37 -42.69 19.60
N GLU A 265 3.80 -43.62 18.73
CA GLU A 265 4.76 -44.71 18.92
C GLU A 265 4.82 -45.59 17.63
N GLY A 266 5.93 -46.33 17.44
CA GLY A 266 6.04 -47.62 16.71
C GLY A 266 6.44 -47.61 15.21
N GLN A 267 7.69 -47.92 14.79
CA GLN A 267 8.36 -49.24 14.64
C GLN A 267 7.59 -50.27 13.76
N ALA A 268 8.16 -51.12 12.89
CA ALA A 268 9.50 -51.38 12.35
C ALA A 268 9.36 -52.48 11.24
N GLU A 269 10.44 -52.69 10.47
CA GLU A 269 10.87 -53.91 9.72
C GLU A 269 10.02 -54.42 8.53
N GLU A 270 10.55 -54.47 7.30
CA GLU A 270 11.58 -55.36 6.68
C GLU A 270 10.99 -56.66 6.11
N ALA A 271 11.10 -56.86 4.78
CA ALA A 271 11.29 -58.17 4.15
C ALA A 271 11.62 -58.05 2.65
N THR A 272 12.77 -58.61 2.32
CA THR A 272 13.43 -58.78 1.01
C THR A 272 12.82 -59.96 0.23
N ALA A 273 12.77 -59.90 -1.11
CA ALA A 273 13.12 -61.01 -2.03
C ALA A 273 13.01 -60.63 -3.52
N THR A 274 14.19 -60.44 -4.13
CA THR A 274 14.70 -60.90 -5.45
C THR A 274 13.75 -61.70 -6.36
N GLU A 275 13.52 -61.24 -7.61
CA GLU A 275 14.30 -61.44 -8.85
C GLU A 275 14.04 -62.77 -9.59
N THR A 276 13.74 -62.64 -10.89
CA THR A 276 14.28 -63.40 -12.04
C THR A 276 13.45 -62.94 -13.26
N SER A 277 13.97 -62.78 -14.48
CA SER A 277 15.31 -62.87 -15.02
C SER A 277 15.26 -62.32 -16.44
N GLU A 278 16.36 -61.73 -16.88
CA GLU A 278 16.99 -61.92 -18.20
C GLU A 278 16.22 -61.48 -19.48
N ASN A 279 16.83 -60.88 -20.51
CA ASN A 279 18.23 -60.70 -20.84
C ASN A 279 18.37 -59.70 -22.00
N THR A 280 19.51 -58.99 -22.04
CA THR A 280 20.35 -58.61 -23.22
C THR A 280 19.69 -58.20 -24.55
N ASN A 281 20.16 -57.23 -25.34
CA ASN A 281 21.52 -56.71 -25.47
C ASN A 281 21.51 -55.47 -26.37
N GLN A 282 22.28 -54.48 -25.94
CA GLN A 282 23.33 -53.80 -26.71
C GLN A 282 23.02 -52.83 -27.86
N SER A 283 23.54 -51.62 -27.59
CA SER A 283 24.46 -50.84 -28.44
C SER A 283 23.85 -50.05 -29.60
N SER A 284 23.94 -48.72 -29.50
CA SER A 284 25.02 -47.94 -30.14
C SER A 284 24.51 -46.53 -30.49
N SER A 285 25.08 -45.54 -29.82
CA SER A 285 25.23 -44.17 -30.34
C SER A 285 26.24 -44.19 -31.53
N PRO A 286 26.46 -43.13 -32.36
CA PRO A 286 26.22 -41.71 -32.05
C PRO A 286 25.85 -40.77 -33.23
N SER A 287 25.69 -39.49 -32.88
CA SER A 287 26.16 -38.29 -33.60
C SER A 287 25.32 -37.58 -34.67
N ALA A 288 25.22 -36.27 -34.43
CA ALA A 288 25.44 -35.13 -35.34
C ALA A 288 24.30 -34.57 -36.22
N SER A 289 23.83 -33.40 -35.79
CA SER A 289 23.65 -32.13 -36.53
C SER A 289 22.98 -32.10 -37.91
N SER A 290 21.93 -31.28 -38.05
CA SER A 290 21.89 -30.28 -39.14
C SER A 290 20.93 -29.12 -38.83
N LYS A 291 21.38 -27.91 -39.17
CA LYS A 291 20.63 -26.64 -39.18
C LYS A 291 19.86 -26.48 -40.50
N SER A 292 18.93 -25.51 -40.50
CA SER A 292 18.36 -24.78 -41.66
C SER A 292 17.06 -25.41 -42.21
N ARG A 293 15.98 -24.69 -42.56
CA ARG A 293 15.91 -23.34 -43.16
C ARG A 293 14.48 -22.81 -43.11
N ARG A 294 14.34 -21.52 -42.77
CA ARG A 294 13.14 -20.68 -42.85
C ARG A 294 12.65 -20.60 -44.30
N ARG A 295 11.36 -20.84 -44.58
CA ARG A 295 10.73 -20.54 -45.88
C ARG A 295 9.82 -19.33 -45.78
N LEU A 296 10.00 -18.43 -46.75
CA LEU A 296 9.25 -17.21 -46.99
C LEU A 296 7.83 -17.48 -47.50
N ARG A 297 6.96 -16.56 -47.14
CA ARG A 297 5.57 -16.32 -47.56
C ARG A 297 5.47 -16.06 -49.06
N LYS A 298 4.40 -16.55 -49.70
CA LYS A 298 3.97 -16.09 -51.02
C LYS A 298 2.44 -15.94 -51.05
N GLU A 299 2.05 -14.76 -51.52
CA GLU A 299 0.73 -14.24 -51.93
C GLU A 299 -0.44 -14.33 -50.94
#